data_AF-A0A7C4Z594-F1
#
_entry.id   AF-A0A7C4Z594-F1
#
_cell.length_a   1.000
_cell.length_b   1.000
_cell.length_c   1.000
_cell.angle_alpha   90.00
_cell.angle_beta   90.00
_cell.angle_gamma   90.00
#
_symmetry.space_group_name_H-M   'P 1'
#
loop_
_entity.id
_entity.type
_entity.pdbx_description
1 polymer ?
#
loop_
_entity_poly.entity_id
_entity_poly.type
_entity_poly.pdbx_seq_one_letter_code
_entity_poly.pdbx_strand_id
1 'polypeptide(L)'
;MVGRLLKLSHQLSRHYYGALPVGVWVVVIGLLVAVIGLWRRWPLVVPVLAGLIALAGLILLIWGRIQRYHRFVPSRSAKAPEAPHTPLRGLEHIKIRATGKLSVEGKERFFVDLEAIYHTFETREHAVMAHVPWSRFLLARSRRQYVGMWYAFFKPEDIRDIEIGELEYGLRRRPALRLRYQGPKREEMVLLAFSNEGDLTRALSDLYYDLAGPGPDLIA
;
A
#
# COMPACT_ATOMS: atom_id res chain seq x y z
N MET A 1 5.90 14.79 9.13
CA MET A 1 6.93 13.90 9.73
C MET A 1 6.50 12.43 9.75
N VAL A 2 5.27 12.11 10.17
CA VAL A 2 4.71 10.74 10.24
C VAL A 2 4.97 9.89 8.98
N GLY A 3 4.69 10.41 7.78
CA GLY A 3 4.89 9.65 6.54
C GLY A 3 6.34 9.18 6.30
N ARG A 4 7.36 9.95 6.74
CA ARG A 4 8.77 9.54 6.63
C ARG A 4 9.07 8.32 7.51
N LEU A 5 8.56 8.33 8.74
CA LEU A 5 8.75 7.22 9.69
C LEU A 5 8.05 5.95 9.20
N LEU A 6 6.84 6.08 8.65
CA LEU A 6 6.12 4.95 8.05
C LEU A 6 6.85 4.38 6.84
N LYS A 7 7.40 5.23 5.96
CA LYS A 7 8.22 4.79 4.83
C LYS A 7 9.52 4.09 5.28
N LEU A 8 10.18 4.60 6.32
CA LEU A 8 11.38 3.99 6.87
C LEU A 8 11.07 2.62 7.47
N SER A 9 10.04 2.52 8.31
CA SER A 9 9.54 1.25 8.86
C SER A 9 9.13 0.27 7.73
N HIS A 10 8.52 0.83 6.68
CA HIS A 10 8.44 0.35 5.31
C HIS A 10 9.63 -0.50 4.86
N GLN A 11 10.68 0.25 4.55
CA GLN A 11 11.91 -0.25 3.96
C GLN A 11 12.62 -1.25 4.88
N LEU A 12 12.64 -1.00 6.19
CA LEU A 12 13.25 -1.89 7.19
C LEU A 12 12.55 -3.25 7.31
N SER A 13 11.22 -3.28 7.12
CA SER A 13 10.45 -4.53 7.18
C SER A 13 10.48 -5.34 5.87
N ARG A 14 10.69 -4.67 4.74
CA ARG A 14 10.62 -5.27 3.40
C ARG A 14 11.95 -5.80 2.88
N HIS A 15 13.08 -5.30 3.39
CA HIS A 15 14.40 -5.76 3.00
C HIS A 15 14.95 -6.75 4.02
N TYR A 16 15.65 -7.78 3.51
CA TYR A 16 16.11 -8.90 4.30
C TYR A 16 17.62 -9.04 4.21
N TYR A 17 18.21 -9.46 5.31
CA TYR A 17 19.58 -9.96 5.38
C TYR A 17 19.50 -11.38 5.95
N GLY A 18 19.77 -12.39 5.11
CA GLY A 18 19.46 -13.79 5.43
C GLY A 18 17.96 -14.02 5.63
N ALA A 19 17.59 -14.65 6.75
CA ALA A 19 16.20 -15.00 7.06
C ALA A 19 15.37 -13.83 7.64
N LEU A 20 16.04 -12.85 8.27
CA LEU A 20 15.39 -11.79 9.05
C LEU A 20 15.30 -10.45 8.29
N PRO A 21 14.23 -9.66 8.50
CA PRO A 21 14.16 -8.29 8.03
C PRO A 21 15.26 -7.41 8.64
N VAL A 22 15.71 -6.39 7.91
CA VAL A 22 16.74 -5.43 8.40
C VAL A 22 16.33 -4.77 9.71
N GLY A 23 15.06 -4.39 9.83
CA GLY A 23 14.56 -3.79 11.08
C GLY A 23 14.76 -4.70 12.30
N VAL A 24 14.58 -6.01 12.13
CA VAL A 24 14.78 -6.99 13.21
C VAL A 24 16.26 -7.11 13.54
N TRP A 25 17.15 -7.08 12.55
CA TRP A 25 18.60 -7.06 12.78
C TRP A 25 19.05 -5.85 13.61
N VAL A 26 18.50 -4.66 13.37
CA VAL A 26 18.81 -3.46 14.18
C VAL A 26 18.46 -3.69 15.64
N VAL A 27 17.29 -4.28 15.91
CA VAL A 27 16.86 -4.60 17.29
C VAL A 27 17.76 -5.66 17.92
N VAL A 28 18.03 -6.76 17.20
CA VAL A 28 18.85 -7.88 17.71
C VAL A 28 20.27 -7.41 18.02
N ILE A 29 20.92 -6.69 17.10
CA ILE A 29 22.29 -6.19 17.31
C ILE A 29 22.31 -5.19 18.47
N GLY A 30 21.36 -4.26 18.53
CA GLY A 30 21.28 -3.29 19.63
C GLY A 30 21.13 -3.97 20.99
N LEU A 31 20.29 -5.00 21.10
CA LEU A 31 20.15 -5.79 22.32
C LEU A 31 21.41 -6.57 22.67
N LEU A 32 22.07 -7.21 21.69
CA LEU A 32 23.33 -7.93 21.91
C LEU A 32 24.43 -6.99 22.42
N VAL A 33 24.58 -5.81 21.81
CA VAL A 33 25.55 -4.80 22.25
C VAL A 33 25.23 -4.32 23.67
N ALA A 34 23.95 -4.12 24.00
CA ALA A 34 23.55 -3.73 25.35
C ALA A 34 23.92 -4.80 26.39
N VAL A 35 23.59 -6.07 26.13
CA VAL A 35 23.88 -7.18 27.04
C VAL A 35 25.38 -7.41 27.20
N ILE A 36 26.14 -7.44 26.09
CA ILE A 36 27.59 -7.63 26.12
C ILE A 36 28.28 -6.44 26.81
N GLY A 37 27.83 -5.22 26.53
CA GLY A 37 28.39 -4.01 27.15
C GLY A 37 28.21 -3.98 28.66
N LEU A 38 27.04 -4.40 29.16
CA LEU A 38 26.79 -4.54 30.59
C LEU A 38 27.65 -5.65 31.22
N TRP A 39 27.74 -6.81 30.56
CA TRP A 39 28.52 -7.95 31.07
C TRP A 39 30.02 -7.65 31.11
N ARG A 40 30.55 -7.01 30.06
CA ARG A 40 31.97 -6.66 29.92
C ARG A 40 32.33 -5.33 30.62
N ARG A 41 31.37 -4.74 31.34
CA ARG A 41 31.51 -3.49 32.11
C ARG A 41 32.05 -2.32 31.27
N TRP A 42 31.56 -2.18 30.05
CA TRP A 42 31.80 -0.99 29.24
C TRP A 42 31.21 0.25 29.93
N PRO A 43 31.66 1.47 29.56
CA PRO A 43 31.02 2.69 30.02
C PRO A 43 29.51 2.62 29.76
N LEU A 44 28.69 2.83 30.79
CA LEU A 44 27.23 2.60 30.78
C LEU A 44 26.51 3.32 29.63
N VAL A 45 27.07 4.43 29.13
CA VAL A 45 26.52 5.16 27.97
C VAL A 45 26.34 4.28 26.74
N VAL A 46 27.27 3.34 26.48
CA VAL A 46 27.24 2.47 25.30
C VAL A 46 26.07 1.48 25.35
N PRO A 47 25.94 0.61 26.37
CA PRO A 47 24.83 -0.33 26.43
C PRO A 47 23.47 0.35 26.60
N VAL A 48 23.40 1.48 27.32
CA VAL A 48 22.15 2.26 27.45
C VAL A 48 21.72 2.81 26.09
N LEU A 49 22.62 3.44 25.35
CA LEU A 49 22.29 3.98 24.03
C LEU A 49 21.89 2.87 23.04
N ALA A 50 22.60 1.74 23.05
CA ALA A 50 22.27 0.58 22.22
C ALA A 50 20.88 0.01 22.55
N GLY A 51 20.55 -0.09 23.85
CA GLY A 51 19.23 -0.52 24.32
C GLY A 51 18.11 0.44 23.90
N LEU A 52 18.34 1.76 24.02
CA LEU A 52 17.39 2.78 23.57
C LEU A 52 17.16 2.73 22.05
N ILE A 53 18.21 2.54 21.26
CA ILE A 53 18.10 2.38 19.79
C ILE A 53 17.30 1.12 19.45
N ALA A 54 17.56 -0.01 20.12
CA ALA A 54 16.81 -1.25 19.91
C ALA A 54 15.32 -1.08 20.25
N LEU A 55 15.02 -0.44 21.38
CA LEU A 55 13.64 -0.18 21.80
C LEU A 55 12.92 0.76 20.83
N ALA A 56 13.56 1.87 20.44
CA ALA A 56 13.00 2.81 19.48
C ALA A 56 12.75 2.14 18.11
N GLY A 57 13.69 1.30 17.65
CA GLY A 57 13.53 0.51 16.44
C GLY A 57 12.35 -0.46 16.52
N LEU A 58 12.20 -1.17 17.64
CA LEU A 58 11.09 -2.09 17.87
C LEU A 58 9.74 -1.35 17.86
N ILE A 59 9.64 -0.23 18.58
CA ILE A 59 8.46 0.63 18.61
C ILE A 59 8.11 1.10 17.19
N LEU A 60 9.10 1.56 16.42
CA LEU A 60 8.89 2.00 15.04
C LEU A 60 8.37 0.89 14.11
N LEU A 61 8.87 -0.34 14.29
CA LEU A 61 8.42 -1.50 13.49
C LEU A 61 6.99 -1.93 13.85
N ILE A 62 6.66 -1.98 15.14
CA ILE A 62 5.32 -2.31 15.62
C ILE A 62 4.33 -1.23 15.18
N TRP A 63 4.66 0.03 15.43
CA TRP A 63 3.80 1.16 15.05
C TRP A 63 3.59 1.22 13.54
N GLY A 64 4.64 1.00 12.73
CA GLY A 64 4.52 0.92 11.27
C GLY A 64 3.58 -0.19 10.82
N ARG A 65 3.61 -1.37 11.45
CA ARG A 65 2.66 -2.47 11.17
C ARG A 65 1.23 -2.11 11.52
N ILE A 66 1.02 -1.51 12.70
CA ILE A 66 -0.32 -1.09 13.16
C ILE A 66 -0.91 -0.07 12.18
N GLN A 67 -0.12 0.90 11.74
CA GLN A 67 -0.53 1.90 10.76
C GLN A 67 -0.55 1.38 9.30
N ARG A 68 -0.25 0.09 9.08
CA ARG A 68 -0.11 -0.52 7.75
C ARG A 68 0.80 0.28 6.80
N TYR A 69 1.74 1.02 7.36
CA TYR A 69 2.72 1.87 6.68
C TYR A 69 2.18 2.99 5.77
N HIS A 70 0.92 3.38 5.91
CA HIS A 70 0.34 4.50 5.15
C HIS A 70 -0.63 5.29 6.03
N ARG A 71 -1.00 6.50 5.60
CA ARG A 71 -2.08 7.27 6.22
C ARG A 71 -3.03 7.73 5.14
N PHE A 72 -4.28 7.30 5.23
CA PHE A 72 -5.36 7.80 4.40
C PHE A 72 -6.11 8.89 5.17
N VAL A 73 -6.36 10.02 4.52
CA VAL A 73 -7.11 11.16 5.08
C VAL A 73 -8.34 11.36 4.20
N PRO A 74 -9.55 10.99 4.68
CA PRO A 74 -10.78 11.23 3.95
C PRO A 74 -10.97 12.70 3.60
N SER A 75 -11.38 13.00 2.37
CA SER A 75 -11.73 14.35 1.97
C SER A 75 -13.20 14.60 2.27
N ARG A 76 -13.48 15.49 3.23
CA ARG A 76 -14.85 15.87 3.60
C ARG A 76 -15.57 16.70 2.53
N SER A 77 -14.82 17.26 1.59
CA SER A 77 -15.32 18.16 0.54
C SER A 77 -15.32 17.53 -0.85
N ALA A 78 -14.86 16.28 -0.97
CA ALA A 78 -14.92 15.57 -2.23
C ALA A 78 -16.37 15.18 -2.53
N LYS A 79 -16.98 15.86 -3.50
CA LYS A 79 -18.26 15.46 -4.05
C LYS A 79 -18.04 14.42 -5.13
N ALA A 80 -19.01 13.51 -5.29
CA ALA A 80 -19.10 12.68 -6.48
C ALA A 80 -19.08 13.58 -7.74
N PRO A 81 -18.44 13.15 -8.83
CA PRO A 81 -18.36 13.96 -10.05
C PRO A 81 -19.77 14.33 -10.53
N GLU A 82 -20.01 15.63 -10.73
CA GLU A 82 -21.31 16.17 -11.20
C GLU A 82 -21.54 15.94 -12.71
N ALA A 83 -20.49 15.58 -13.46
CA ALA A 83 -20.54 15.33 -14.91
C ALA A 83 -20.95 13.89 -15.23
N PRO A 84 -21.51 13.61 -16.43
CA PRO A 84 -21.91 12.27 -16.83
C PRO A 84 -20.75 11.27 -16.71
N HIS A 85 -21.03 10.16 -16.03
CA HIS A 85 -20.07 9.09 -15.78
C HIS A 85 -19.66 8.47 -17.11
N THR A 86 -18.49 8.85 -17.61
CA THR A 86 -17.94 8.31 -18.86
C THR A 86 -17.12 7.07 -18.51
N PRO A 87 -17.50 5.87 -18.98
CA PRO A 87 -16.76 4.66 -18.68
C PRO A 87 -15.37 4.71 -19.34
N LEU A 88 -14.38 4.12 -18.68
CA LEU A 88 -13.10 3.86 -19.31
C LEU A 88 -13.30 2.83 -20.43
N ARG A 89 -12.73 3.11 -21.60
CA ARG A 89 -12.75 2.16 -22.72
C ARG A 89 -11.78 1.01 -22.44
N GLY A 90 -12.07 -0.19 -22.91
CA GLY A 90 -11.36 -1.43 -22.56
C GLY A 90 -9.86 -1.52 -22.92
N LEU A 91 -9.26 -0.52 -23.56
CA LEU A 91 -7.80 -0.41 -23.75
C LEU A 91 -7.16 0.73 -22.95
N GLU A 92 -7.98 1.58 -22.35
CA GLU A 92 -7.52 2.68 -21.51
C GLU A 92 -7.05 2.15 -20.16
N HIS A 93 -6.00 2.77 -19.66
CA HIS A 93 -5.41 2.39 -18.40
C HIS A 93 -4.88 3.61 -17.67
N ILE A 94 -5.08 3.63 -16.35
CA ILE A 94 -4.67 4.75 -15.50
C ILE A 94 -3.48 4.31 -14.67
N LYS A 95 -2.38 5.06 -14.75
CA LYS A 95 -1.20 4.82 -13.92
C LYS A 95 -1.47 5.28 -12.51
N ILE A 96 -1.39 4.34 -11.56
CA ILE A 96 -1.69 4.57 -10.16
C ILE A 96 -0.58 4.03 -9.27
N ARG A 97 -0.69 4.30 -7.97
CA ARG A 97 0.02 3.55 -6.95
C ARG A 97 -0.96 2.82 -6.06
N ALA A 98 -0.75 1.52 -5.89
CA ALA A 98 -1.65 0.67 -5.14
C ALA A 98 -1.10 0.32 -3.76
N THR A 99 -1.95 0.38 -2.75
CA THR A 99 -1.71 -0.16 -1.41
C THR A 99 -2.88 -1.05 -1.02
N GLY A 100 -2.62 -2.29 -0.64
CA GLY A 100 -3.70 -3.25 -0.41
C GLY A 100 -3.19 -4.68 -0.40
N LYS A 101 -4.13 -5.62 -0.23
CA LYS A 101 -3.84 -7.04 -0.51
C LYS A 101 -3.95 -7.25 -2.00
N LEU A 102 -2.93 -7.89 -2.55
CA LEU A 102 -2.89 -8.33 -3.93
C LEU A 102 -2.60 -9.83 -3.95
N SER A 103 -3.03 -10.49 -5.01
CA SER A 103 -2.85 -11.91 -5.21
C SER A 103 -2.18 -12.24 -6.54
N VAL A 104 -1.48 -13.37 -6.57
CA VAL A 104 -0.92 -13.98 -7.78
C VAL A 104 -0.78 -15.48 -7.52
N GLU A 105 -1.27 -16.32 -8.45
CA GLU A 105 -1.15 -17.79 -8.36
C GLU A 105 -1.56 -18.38 -6.98
N GLY A 106 -2.68 -17.91 -6.43
CA GLY A 106 -3.20 -18.36 -5.12
C GLY A 106 -2.42 -17.86 -3.90
N LYS A 107 -1.36 -17.07 -4.08
CA LYS A 107 -0.65 -16.38 -3.00
C LYS A 107 -1.27 -15.00 -2.79
N GLU A 108 -1.53 -14.64 -1.54
CA GLU A 108 -2.01 -13.31 -1.16
C GLU A 108 -0.94 -12.59 -0.33
N ARG A 109 -0.75 -11.30 -0.60
CA ARG A 109 0.18 -10.47 0.20
C ARG A 109 -0.25 -9.02 0.23
N PHE A 110 -0.06 -8.39 1.38
CA PHE A 110 -0.25 -6.95 1.54
C PHE A 110 0.98 -6.19 1.03
N PHE A 111 0.75 -5.21 0.17
CA PHE A 111 1.76 -4.31 -0.35
C PHE A 111 1.39 -2.85 -0.12
N VAL A 112 2.41 -1.99 -0.12
CA VAL A 112 2.27 -0.55 0.12
C VAL A 112 3.01 0.19 -0.98
N ASP A 113 2.31 1.19 -1.52
CA ASP A 113 2.83 2.15 -2.49
C ASP A 113 3.55 1.50 -3.68
N LEU A 114 2.94 0.49 -4.30
CA LEU A 114 3.46 -0.14 -5.51
C LEU A 114 3.04 0.64 -6.75
N GLU A 115 3.89 0.68 -7.77
CA GLU A 115 3.49 1.15 -9.09
C GLU A 115 2.51 0.15 -9.70
N ALA A 116 1.37 0.67 -10.13
CA ALA A 116 0.29 -0.14 -10.61
C ALA A 116 -0.47 0.55 -11.74
N ILE A 117 -1.30 -0.24 -12.40
CA ILE A 117 -2.21 0.20 -13.44
C ILE A 117 -3.61 -0.19 -13.02
N TYR A 118 -4.53 0.77 -13.07
CA TYR A 118 -5.97 0.53 -12.97
C TYR A 118 -6.52 0.34 -14.38
N HIS A 119 -7.30 -0.71 -14.55
CA HIS A 119 -7.86 -1.11 -15.83
C HIS A 119 -9.26 -1.69 -15.62
N THR A 120 -10.16 -1.42 -16.57
CA THR A 120 -11.52 -1.96 -16.57
C THR A 120 -11.70 -2.77 -17.85
N PHE A 121 -12.04 -4.04 -17.71
CA PHE A 121 -12.27 -4.96 -18.82
C PHE A 121 -13.62 -4.70 -19.49
N GLU A 122 -13.84 -5.29 -20.66
CA GLU A 122 -15.12 -5.23 -21.38
C GLU A 122 -16.29 -5.79 -20.57
N THR A 123 -16.02 -6.79 -19.71
CA THR A 123 -16.98 -7.37 -18.77
C THR A 123 -17.28 -6.47 -17.56
N ARG A 124 -16.74 -5.24 -17.54
CA ARG A 124 -16.77 -4.29 -16.40
C ARG A 124 -16.11 -4.83 -15.14
N GLU A 125 -15.29 -5.86 -15.25
CA GLU A 125 -14.37 -6.26 -14.19
C GLU A 125 -13.25 -5.23 -14.04
N HIS A 126 -12.95 -4.82 -12.82
CA HIS A 126 -11.86 -3.91 -12.54
C HIS A 126 -10.63 -4.66 -12.08
N ALA A 127 -9.47 -4.27 -12.60
CA ALA A 127 -8.18 -4.82 -12.26
C ALA A 127 -7.20 -3.74 -11.82
N VAL A 128 -6.52 -4.04 -10.72
CA VAL A 128 -5.35 -3.30 -10.26
C VAL A 128 -4.13 -4.20 -10.44
N MET A 129 -3.29 -3.87 -11.40
CA MET A 129 -2.09 -4.63 -11.76
C MET A 129 -0.87 -3.92 -11.22
N ALA A 130 -0.25 -4.44 -10.16
CA ALA A 130 0.91 -3.83 -9.53
C ALA A 130 2.19 -4.59 -9.85
N HIS A 131 3.25 -3.85 -10.19
CA HIS A 131 4.59 -4.41 -10.38
C HIS A 131 5.40 -4.29 -9.09
N VAL A 132 5.91 -5.42 -8.60
CA VAL A 132 6.84 -5.49 -7.48
C VAL A 132 8.27 -5.59 -8.03
N PRO A 133 9.06 -4.51 -7.98
CA PRO A 133 10.43 -4.56 -8.48
C PRO A 133 11.34 -5.31 -7.52
N TRP A 134 12.43 -5.85 -8.08
CA TRP A 134 13.57 -6.25 -7.26
C TRP A 134 14.27 -5.00 -6.74
N SER A 135 14.38 -4.87 -5.42
CA SER A 135 14.92 -3.66 -4.77
C SER A 135 16.02 -4.01 -3.78
N ARG A 136 16.88 -3.02 -3.54
CA ARG A 136 17.93 -3.07 -2.52
C ARG A 136 17.81 -1.87 -1.60
N PHE A 137 18.10 -2.08 -0.32
CA PHE A 137 18.17 -1.03 0.68
C PHE A 137 19.38 -1.32 1.55
N LEU A 138 20.39 -0.45 1.47
CA LEU A 138 21.74 -0.72 2.00
C LEU A 138 22.26 -2.05 1.43
N LEU A 139 22.74 -2.95 2.29
CA LEU A 139 23.22 -4.29 1.92
C LEU A 139 22.10 -5.34 1.78
N ALA A 140 20.87 -4.98 2.12
CA ALA A 140 19.73 -5.89 2.15
C ALA A 140 18.92 -5.87 0.86
N ARG A 141 18.27 -6.99 0.56
CA ARG A 141 17.53 -7.20 -0.70
C ARG A 141 16.06 -7.53 -0.42
N SER A 142 15.18 -7.16 -1.35
CA SER A 142 13.82 -7.69 -1.35
C SER A 142 13.85 -9.19 -1.69
N ARG A 143 12.88 -9.94 -1.17
CA ARG A 143 12.81 -11.38 -1.46
C ARG A 143 12.40 -11.61 -2.90
N ARG A 144 13.19 -12.40 -3.63
CA ARG A 144 12.95 -12.76 -5.05
C ARG A 144 11.56 -13.34 -5.29
N GLN A 145 11.08 -14.17 -4.36
CA GLN A 145 9.76 -14.82 -4.47
C GLN A 145 8.55 -13.86 -4.49
N TYR A 146 8.75 -12.56 -4.25
CA TYR A 146 7.69 -11.56 -4.33
C TYR A 146 7.82 -10.63 -5.54
N VAL A 147 8.91 -10.74 -6.31
CA VAL A 147 9.15 -9.93 -7.49
C VAL A 147 8.24 -10.40 -8.63
N GLY A 148 7.64 -9.45 -9.36
CA GLY A 148 6.74 -9.74 -10.48
C GLY A 148 5.43 -8.96 -10.40
N MET A 149 4.44 -9.42 -11.17
CA MET A 149 3.11 -8.81 -11.22
C MET A 149 2.19 -9.40 -10.16
N TRP A 150 1.41 -8.53 -9.54
CA TRP A 150 0.42 -8.85 -8.52
C TRP A 150 -0.89 -8.14 -8.84
N TYR A 151 -2.01 -8.76 -8.52
CA TYR A 151 -3.31 -8.35 -9.02
C TYR A 151 -4.32 -8.17 -7.89
N ALA A 152 -5.24 -7.24 -8.05
CA ALA A 152 -6.53 -7.27 -7.36
C ALA A 152 -7.62 -7.13 -8.42
N PHE A 153 -8.55 -8.07 -8.41
CA PHE A 153 -9.72 -8.07 -9.28
C PHE A 153 -10.97 -7.90 -8.43
N PHE A 154 -11.89 -7.07 -8.89
CA PHE A 154 -13.18 -6.88 -8.24
C PHE A 154 -14.23 -6.51 -9.27
N LYS A 155 -15.45 -7.04 -9.09
CA LYS A 155 -16.60 -6.68 -9.90
C LYS A 155 -17.33 -5.49 -9.30
N PRO A 156 -18.12 -4.76 -10.10
CA PRO A 156 -18.95 -3.68 -9.58
C PRO A 156 -19.88 -4.11 -8.43
N GLU A 157 -20.50 -5.29 -8.58
CA GLU A 157 -21.39 -5.90 -7.59
C GLU A 157 -20.70 -6.24 -6.25
N ASP A 158 -19.37 -6.38 -6.26
CA ASP A 158 -18.57 -6.64 -5.06
C ASP A 158 -18.21 -5.34 -4.32
N ILE A 159 -18.31 -4.18 -4.96
CA ILE A 159 -17.94 -2.89 -4.37
C ILE A 159 -18.94 -2.54 -3.25
N ARG A 160 -18.42 -2.29 -2.06
CA ARG A 160 -19.20 -1.96 -0.86
C ARG A 160 -19.16 -0.47 -0.52
N ASP A 161 -18.00 0.14 -0.72
CA ASP A 161 -17.76 1.52 -0.33
C ASP A 161 -16.63 2.12 -1.17
N ILE A 162 -16.82 3.37 -1.57
CA ILE A 162 -15.84 4.19 -2.28
C ILE A 162 -15.68 5.49 -1.52
N GLU A 163 -14.48 5.73 -1.00
CA GLU A 163 -14.18 6.97 -0.27
C GLU A 163 -13.02 7.72 -0.93
N ILE A 164 -13.22 9.01 -1.13
CA ILE A 164 -12.25 9.90 -1.75
C ILE A 164 -11.43 10.56 -0.64
N GLY A 165 -10.13 10.68 -0.86
CA GLY A 165 -9.24 11.32 0.11
C GLY A 165 -7.84 11.54 -0.41
N GLU A 166 -6.91 11.67 0.53
CA GLU A 166 -5.48 11.76 0.24
C GLU A 166 -4.73 10.60 0.88
N LEU A 167 -3.75 10.06 0.17
CA LEU A 167 -2.81 9.08 0.70
C LEU A 167 -1.47 9.75 1.01
N GLU A 168 -1.06 9.71 2.28
CA GLU A 168 0.28 10.09 2.69
C GLU A 168 1.20 8.87 2.74
N TYR A 169 2.28 8.91 1.96
CA TYR A 169 3.38 7.95 2.05
C TYR A 169 4.73 8.64 1.85
N GLY A 170 5.59 8.58 2.87
CA GLY A 170 6.84 9.32 2.88
C GLY A 170 6.62 10.84 2.98
N LEU A 171 7.11 11.56 1.99
CA LEU A 171 6.95 13.02 1.85
C LEU A 171 5.85 13.42 0.87
N ARG A 172 5.26 12.45 0.16
CA ARG A 172 4.29 12.71 -0.90
C ARG A 172 2.90 12.51 -0.35
N ARG A 173 2.03 13.49 -0.61
CA ARG A 173 0.59 13.37 -0.55
C ARG A 173 0.08 13.23 -1.96
N ARG A 174 -0.92 12.37 -2.16
CA ARG A 174 -1.52 12.13 -3.47
C ARG A 174 -3.03 12.02 -3.33
N PRO A 175 -3.80 12.52 -4.31
CA PRO A 175 -5.22 12.19 -4.40
C PRO A 175 -5.39 10.67 -4.43
N ALA A 176 -6.36 10.16 -3.69
CA ALA A 176 -6.54 8.73 -3.53
C ALA A 176 -8.01 8.32 -3.39
N LEU A 177 -8.28 7.09 -3.82
CA LEU A 177 -9.53 6.39 -3.60
C LEU A 177 -9.29 5.22 -2.66
N ARG A 178 -10.13 5.11 -1.64
CA ARG A 178 -10.23 3.93 -0.79
C ARG A 178 -11.44 3.12 -1.22
N LEU A 179 -11.14 1.95 -1.79
CA LEU A 179 -12.14 1.01 -2.27
C LEU A 179 -12.23 -0.16 -1.30
N ARG A 180 -13.45 -0.43 -0.82
CA ARG A 180 -13.76 -1.61 -0.03
C ARG A 180 -14.67 -2.49 -0.86
N TYR A 181 -14.30 -3.75 -0.99
CA TYR A 181 -15.03 -4.70 -1.83
C TYR A 181 -15.08 -6.08 -1.17
N GLN A 182 -16.05 -6.88 -1.57
CA GLN A 182 -16.20 -8.25 -1.12
C GLN A 182 -15.22 -9.13 -1.90
N GLY A 183 -14.14 -9.57 -1.26
CA GLY A 183 -13.29 -10.62 -1.82
C GLY A 183 -13.88 -12.01 -1.60
N PRO A 184 -13.25 -13.07 -2.16
CA PRO A 184 -13.75 -14.44 -2.10
C PRO A 184 -13.95 -14.99 -0.69
N LYS A 185 -13.12 -14.54 0.28
CA LYS A 185 -13.13 -15.03 1.66
C LYS A 185 -13.65 -14.01 2.67
N ARG A 186 -13.49 -12.72 2.37
CA ARG A 186 -13.76 -11.61 3.29
C ARG A 186 -13.76 -10.29 2.55
N GLU A 187 -14.26 -9.26 3.21
CA GLU A 187 -14.08 -7.88 2.78
C GLU A 187 -12.59 -7.52 2.69
N GLU A 188 -12.21 -6.93 1.57
CA GLU A 188 -10.87 -6.47 1.26
C GLU A 188 -10.88 -4.97 0.99
N MET A 189 -9.69 -4.38 1.03
CA MET A 189 -9.52 -2.96 0.78
C MET A 189 -8.28 -2.72 -0.07
N VAL A 190 -8.45 -1.89 -1.09
CA VAL A 190 -7.38 -1.37 -1.93
C VAL A 190 -7.44 0.15 -1.95
N LEU A 191 -6.29 0.77 -1.79
CA LEU A 191 -6.08 2.21 -1.90
C LEU A 191 -5.40 2.47 -3.24
N LEU A 192 -6.02 3.30 -4.06
CA LEU A 192 -5.50 3.75 -5.34
C LEU A 192 -5.06 5.19 -5.18
N ALA A 193 -3.76 5.48 -5.30
CA ALA A 193 -3.23 6.83 -5.27
C ALA A 193 -2.86 7.28 -6.67
N PHE A 194 -3.32 8.46 -7.05
CA PHE A 194 -3.22 9.01 -8.39
C PHE A 194 -2.11 10.07 -8.45
N SER A 195 -1.61 10.34 -9.65
CA SER A 195 -0.59 11.38 -9.84
C SER A 195 -1.20 12.78 -9.92
N ASN A 196 -2.47 12.88 -10.29
CA ASN A 196 -3.23 14.12 -10.43
C ASN A 196 -4.73 13.85 -10.17
N GLU A 197 -5.51 14.91 -9.96
CA GLU A 197 -6.96 14.85 -9.71
C GLU A 197 -7.77 14.40 -10.94
N GLY A 198 -7.26 14.63 -12.15
CA GLY A 198 -7.93 14.23 -13.39
C GLY A 198 -8.03 12.71 -13.52
N ASP A 199 -6.93 12.01 -13.23
CA ASP A 199 -6.86 10.55 -13.21
C ASP A 199 -7.75 9.96 -12.10
N LEU A 200 -7.80 10.62 -10.93
CA LEU A 200 -8.74 10.25 -9.86
C LEU A 200 -10.18 10.38 -10.34
N THR A 201 -10.53 11.52 -10.93
CA THR A 201 -11.88 11.79 -11.42
C THR A 201 -12.29 10.80 -12.49
N ARG A 202 -11.39 10.42 -13.40
CA ARG A 202 -11.65 9.40 -14.43
C ARG A 202 -11.91 8.03 -13.84
N ALA A 203 -11.06 7.57 -12.92
CA ALA A 203 -11.27 6.28 -12.25
C ALA A 203 -12.57 6.28 -11.43
N LEU A 204 -12.87 7.39 -10.75
CA LEU A 204 -14.07 7.56 -9.95
C LEU A 204 -15.34 7.55 -10.82
N SER A 205 -15.33 8.26 -11.95
CA SER A 205 -16.44 8.24 -12.91
C SER A 205 -16.69 6.85 -13.48
N ASP A 206 -15.63 6.10 -13.79
CA ASP A 206 -15.75 4.71 -14.25
C ASP A 206 -16.40 3.80 -13.20
N LEU A 207 -16.00 3.93 -11.93
CA LEU A 207 -16.59 3.15 -10.84
C LEU A 207 -18.05 3.53 -10.55
N TYR A 208 -18.38 4.83 -10.58
CA TYR A 208 -19.76 5.27 -10.39
C TYR A 208 -20.68 4.91 -11.56
N TYR A 209 -20.15 4.85 -12.78
CA TYR A 209 -20.91 4.35 -13.93
C TYR A 209 -21.45 2.94 -13.65
N ASP A 210 -20.62 2.05 -13.08
CA ASP A 210 -21.05 0.69 -12.81
C ASP A 210 -21.97 0.56 -11.58
N LEU A 211 -21.81 1.43 -10.59
CA LEU A 211 -22.71 1.47 -9.43
C LEU A 211 -24.11 2.01 -9.77
N ALA A 212 -24.21 2.93 -10.74
CA ALA A 212 -25.49 3.44 -11.22
C ALA A 212 -26.26 2.41 -12.07
N GLY A 213 -25.58 1.35 -12.53
CA GLY A 213 -26.09 0.38 -13.49
C GLY A 213 -26.10 0.94 -14.92
N PRO A 214 -26.01 0.08 -15.96
CA PRO A 214 -26.20 0.53 -17.32
C PRO A 214 -27.62 1.10 -17.44
N GLY A 215 -27.74 2.38 -17.80
CA GLY A 215 -29.02 2.96 -18.18
C GLY A 215 -29.66 2.12 -19.31
N PRO A 216 -31.00 2.10 -19.42
CA PRO A 216 -31.75 1.23 -20.34
C PRO A 216 -31.46 1.40 -21.84
N ASP A 217 -30.48 2.21 -22.25
CA ASP A 217 -30.27 2.64 -23.63
C ASP A 217 -29.20 1.85 -24.40
N LEU A 218 -28.73 0.70 -23.89
CA LEU A 218 -27.75 -0.16 -24.58
C LEU A 218 -28.30 -1.50 -25.08
N ILE A 219 -29.62 -1.59 -25.25
CA ILE A 219 -30.27 -2.65 -26.04
C ILE A 219 -30.98 -1.99 -27.22
N ALA A 220 -30.23 -1.68 -28.28
CA ALA A 220 -30.75 -1.34 -29.60
C ALA A 220 -29.87 -1.98 -30.67
#